data_AF-A0A8C0AQ71-F1
#
_entry.id   AF-A0A8C0AQ71-F1
#
_cell.length_a   1.000
_cell.length_b   1.000
_cell.length_c   1.000
_cell.angle_alpha   90.00
_cell.angle_beta   90.00
_cell.angle_gamma   90.00
#
_symmetry.space_group_name_H-M   'P 1'
#
loop_
_entity.id
_entity.type
_entity.pdbx_description
1 polymer ?
#
loop_
_entity_poly.entity_id
_entity_poly.type
_entity_poly.pdbx_seq_one_letter_code
_entity_poly.pdbx_strand_id
1 'polypeptide(L)'
;MFGLFFFILFTPGVSELLCTSSELEMSYTFCDSTAHDFMFNLTPCSIMNKSVWKAALMWIPRSDITFLKIVFNVWYDNAKALHWKEVLCSGADDEYTVCGMLKG
;
A
#
# COMPACT_ATOMS: atom_id res chain seq x y z
N MET A 1 31.02 13.19 7.06
CA MET A 1 30.26 12.27 7.95
C MET A 1 28.74 12.51 7.87
N PHE A 2 28.20 12.98 6.73
CA PHE A 2 26.77 13.32 6.56
C PHE A 2 26.04 12.38 5.59
N GLY A 3 26.77 11.56 4.82
CA GLY A 3 26.20 10.61 3.87
C GLY A 3 25.68 9.32 4.49
N LEU A 4 26.10 8.98 5.72
CA LEU A 4 25.74 7.72 6.38
C LEU A 4 24.29 7.71 6.91
N PHE A 5 23.71 8.89 7.19
CA PHE A 5 22.32 8.99 7.66
C PHE A 5 21.28 8.78 6.55
N PHE A 6 21.62 9.05 5.29
CA PHE A 6 20.66 8.95 4.18
C PHE A 6 20.44 7.49 3.72
N PHE A 7 21.40 6.59 3.97
CA PHE A 7 21.32 5.19 3.55
C PHE A 7 20.55 4.27 4.51
N ILE A 8 20.31 4.68 5.76
CA ILE A 8 19.58 3.85 6.75
C ILE A 8 18.06 3.90 6.50
N LEU A 9 17.58 4.90 5.77
CA LEU A 9 16.15 5.04 5.41
C LEU A 9 15.69 4.04 4.35
N PHE A 10 16.61 3.40 3.63
CA PHE A 10 16.28 2.52 2.49
C PHE A 10 16.85 1.11 2.63
N THR A 11 16.98 0.61 3.86
CA THR A 11 17.29 -0.81 4.06
C THR A 11 16.04 -1.65 3.78
N PRO A 12 16.03 -2.51 2.76
CA PRO A 12 14.93 -3.44 2.53
C PRO A 12 14.78 -4.34 3.76
N GLY A 13 13.58 -4.43 4.31
CA GLY A 13 13.26 -5.19 5.53
C GLY A 13 12.98 -4.36 6.79
N VAL A 14 13.02 -3.03 6.71
CA VAL A 14 12.46 -2.17 7.77
C VAL A 14 10.94 -2.06 7.55
N SER A 15 10.18 -2.34 8.61
CA SER A 15 8.73 -2.15 8.61
C SER A 15 8.43 -0.66 8.81
N GLU A 16 7.61 -0.09 7.94
CA GLU A 16 7.12 1.28 8.07
C GLU A 16 5.79 1.29 8.84
N LEU A 17 5.71 2.14 9.88
CA LEU A 17 4.49 2.32 10.64
C LEU A 17 3.48 3.11 9.80
N LEU A 18 2.35 2.48 9.48
CA LEU A 18 1.26 3.08 8.71
C LEU A 18 0.38 3.92 9.63
N CYS A 19 -0.05 3.34 10.75
CA CYS A 19 -0.79 4.04 11.78
C CYS A 19 -0.80 3.26 13.11
N THR A 20 -1.04 3.97 14.21
CA THR A 20 -1.22 3.39 15.54
C THR A 20 -2.36 4.08 16.28
N SER A 21 -3.07 3.31 17.10
CA SER A 21 -4.20 3.70 17.92
C SER A 21 -4.25 2.82 19.18
N SER A 22 -5.24 3.01 20.05
CA SER A 22 -5.38 2.22 21.27
C SER A 22 -5.59 0.72 21.04
N GLU A 23 -6.18 0.35 19.91
CA GLU A 23 -6.62 -1.02 19.60
C GLU A 23 -6.01 -1.61 18.33
N LEU A 24 -5.38 -0.77 17.50
CA LEU A 24 -4.85 -1.16 16.20
C LEU A 24 -3.47 -0.56 16.00
N GLU A 25 -2.52 -1.42 15.68
CA GLU A 25 -1.22 -1.05 15.13
C GLU A 25 -1.08 -1.69 13.76
N MET A 26 -0.80 -0.88 12.75
CA MET A 26 -0.64 -1.34 11.38
C MET A 26 0.71 -0.86 10.85
N SER A 27 1.47 -1.79 10.29
CA SER A 27 2.73 -1.52 9.61
C SER A 27 2.81 -2.31 8.31
N TYR A 28 3.68 -1.89 7.41
CA TYR A 28 3.89 -2.56 6.14
C TYR A 28 5.37 -2.64 5.78
N THR A 29 5.69 -3.61 4.94
CA THR A 29 7.02 -3.71 4.31
C THR A 29 6.84 -4.21 2.89
N PHE A 30 7.74 -3.79 2.00
CA PHE A 30 7.73 -4.26 0.62
C PHE A 30 8.32 -5.66 0.53
N CYS A 31 7.68 -6.53 -0.25
CA CYS A 31 8.13 -7.91 -0.45
C CYS A 31 9.12 -8.06 -1.63
N ASP A 32 9.44 -6.97 -2.33
CA ASP A 32 10.42 -6.97 -3.41
C ASP A 32 11.69 -6.19 -3.00
N SER A 33 12.72 -6.24 -3.84
CA SER A 33 14.00 -5.58 -3.59
C SER A 33 14.09 -4.17 -4.19
N THR A 34 12.97 -3.58 -4.61
CA THR A 34 12.98 -2.31 -5.32
C THR A 34 12.58 -1.16 -4.40
N ALA A 35 13.19 0.02 -4.60
CA ALA A 35 12.81 1.22 -3.87
C ALA A 35 11.49 1.78 -4.41
N HIS A 36 10.51 2.04 -3.54
CA HIS A 36 9.19 2.52 -3.98
C HIS A 36 8.97 3.95 -3.51
N ASP A 37 8.56 4.81 -4.44
CA ASP A 37 7.95 6.09 -4.10
C ASP A 37 6.47 5.83 -3.83
N PHE A 38 6.16 5.47 -2.59
CA PHE A 38 4.86 5.02 -2.15
C PHE A 38 4.58 5.56 -0.75
N MET A 39 3.47 6.26 -0.60
CA MET A 39 2.98 6.72 0.69
C MET A 39 1.50 6.38 0.79
N PHE A 40 1.15 5.64 1.83
CA PHE A 40 -0.21 5.19 2.08
C PHE A 40 -0.67 5.65 3.46
N ASN A 41 -1.70 6.50 3.47
CA ASN A 41 -2.28 7.05 4.67
C ASN A 41 -3.70 6.53 4.85
N LEU A 42 -4.04 6.18 6.09
CA LEU A 42 -5.34 5.62 6.42
C LEU A 42 -6.00 6.38 7.56
N THR A 43 -7.25 6.81 7.34
CA THR A 43 -8.01 7.59 8.32
C THR A 43 -9.46 7.10 8.41
N PRO A 44 -9.99 6.82 9.62
CA PRO A 44 -9.28 6.75 10.90
C PRO A 44 -8.45 5.46 11.01
N CYS A 45 -7.42 5.49 11.86
CA CYS A 45 -6.75 4.27 12.33
C CYS A 45 -7.52 3.71 13.52
N SER A 46 -8.67 3.09 13.29
CA SER A 46 -9.51 2.53 14.36
C SER A 46 -10.53 1.56 13.78
N ILE A 47 -10.65 0.39 14.40
CA ILE A 47 -11.68 -0.62 14.05
C ILE A 47 -12.95 -0.39 14.90
N MET A 48 -12.83 0.28 16.04
CA MET A 48 -13.96 0.55 16.92
C MET A 48 -14.85 1.66 16.36
N ASN A 49 -16.17 1.39 16.29
CA ASN A 49 -17.21 2.38 15.98
C ASN A 49 -17.11 3.09 14.61
N LYS A 50 -16.25 2.62 13.69
CA LYS A 50 -16.09 3.17 12.34
C LYS A 50 -16.00 2.02 11.32
N SER A 51 -17.00 1.90 10.46
CA SER A 51 -17.01 0.90 9.36
C SER A 51 -16.39 1.43 8.06
N VAL A 52 -16.24 2.75 7.92
CA VAL A 52 -15.75 3.39 6.70
C VAL A 52 -14.37 3.97 6.93
N TRP A 53 -13.41 3.49 6.15
CA TRP A 53 -12.03 3.91 6.18
C TRP A 53 -11.72 4.69 4.90
N LYS A 54 -10.99 5.80 5.03
CA LYS A 54 -10.48 6.57 3.90
C LYS A 54 -9.00 6.28 3.75
N ALA A 55 -8.64 5.78 2.57
CA ALA A 55 -7.25 5.58 2.18
C ALA A 55 -6.83 6.69 1.22
N ALA A 56 -5.64 7.24 1.43
CA ALA A 56 -4.97 8.12 0.49
C ALA A 56 -3.66 7.46 0.07
N LEU A 57 -3.50 7.26 -1.23
CA LEU A 57 -2.33 6.64 -1.83
C LEU A 57 -1.65 7.67 -2.73
N MET A 58 -0.38 7.94 -2.44
CA MET A 58 0.53 8.67 -3.33
C MET A 58 1.58 7.70 -3.81
N TRP A 59 1.70 7.58 -5.13
CA TRP A 59 2.59 6.59 -5.73
C TRP A 59 3.04 7.04 -7.11
N ILE A 60 4.29 6.77 -7.47
CA ILE A 60 4.82 6.96 -8.84
C ILE A 60 4.82 5.61 -9.58
N PRO A 61 3.93 5.41 -10.58
CA PRO A 61 3.86 4.15 -11.32
C PRO A 61 5.09 3.87 -12.14
N ARG A 62 5.54 2.62 -12.08
CA ARG A 62 6.65 2.11 -12.89
C ARG A 62 6.18 1.53 -14.23
N SER A 63 4.89 1.50 -14.48
CA SER A 63 4.25 1.00 -15.70
C SER A 63 2.89 1.68 -15.88
N ASP A 64 2.43 1.77 -17.12
CA ASP A 64 1.14 2.37 -17.44
C ASP A 64 0.00 1.58 -16.78
N ILE A 65 -0.98 2.29 -16.22
CA ILE A 65 -2.07 1.74 -15.40
C ILE A 65 -3.31 1.50 -16.28
N THR A 66 -3.15 0.85 -17.43
CA THR A 66 -4.31 0.46 -18.26
C THR A 66 -5.07 -0.71 -17.63
N PHE A 67 -4.35 -1.60 -16.95
CA PHE A 67 -4.93 -2.75 -16.28
C PHE A 67 -4.33 -2.87 -14.88
N LEU A 68 -5.18 -2.74 -13.86
CA LEU A 68 -4.76 -2.77 -12.46
C LEU A 68 -5.63 -3.75 -11.70
N LYS A 69 -4.96 -4.69 -11.03
CA LYS A 69 -5.60 -5.72 -10.22
C LYS A 69 -4.93 -5.78 -8.86
N ILE A 70 -5.74 -5.82 -7.81
CA ILE A 70 -5.25 -6.03 -6.45
C ILE A 70 -5.55 -7.47 -6.01
N VAL A 71 -4.59 -8.08 -5.33
CA VAL A 71 -4.72 -9.39 -4.72
C VAL A 71 -4.43 -9.27 -3.24
N PHE A 72 -5.43 -9.56 -2.42
CA PHE A 72 -5.32 -9.57 -0.96
C PHE A 72 -5.23 -11.01 -0.46
N ASN A 73 -4.17 -11.29 0.30
CA ASN A 73 -4.00 -12.55 1.01
C ASN A 73 -3.89 -12.24 2.50
N VAL A 74 -4.89 -12.65 3.28
CA VAL A 74 -4.87 -12.46 4.73
C VAL A 74 -4.52 -13.78 5.39
N TRP A 75 -3.59 -13.72 6.33
CA TRP A 75 -3.17 -14.83 7.15
C TRP A 75 -3.48 -14.52 8.61
N TYR A 76 -3.96 -15.51 9.34
CA TYR A 76 -4.20 -15.43 10.78
C TYR A 76 -3.68 -16.74 11.40
N ASP A 77 -2.82 -16.64 12.40
CA ASP A 77 -2.16 -17.79 13.04
C ASP A 77 -1.56 -18.81 12.04
N ASN A 78 -0.79 -18.31 11.06
CA ASN A 78 -0.17 -19.07 9.97
C ASN A 78 -1.14 -19.83 9.04
N ALA A 79 -2.45 -19.63 9.19
CA ALA A 79 -3.45 -20.17 8.29
C ALA A 79 -3.95 -19.08 7.33
N LYS A 80 -4.20 -19.46 6.07
CA LYS A 80 -4.78 -18.53 5.09
C LYS A 80 -6.24 -18.28 5.46
N ALA A 81 -6.54 -17.07 5.91
CA ALA A 81 -7.87 -16.65 6.34
C ALA A 81 -8.72 -16.13 5.18
N LEU A 82 -8.12 -15.39 4.24
CA LEU A 82 -8.83 -14.81 3.10
C LEU A 82 -7.96 -14.78 1.85
N HIS A 83 -8.59 -15.04 0.70
CA HIS A 83 -8.06 -14.74 -0.61
C HIS A 83 -9.07 -13.93 -1.39
N TRP A 84 -8.75 -12.69 -1.71
CA TRP A 84 -9.62 -11.80 -2.47
C TRP A 84 -8.84 -11.19 -3.63
N LYS A 85 -9.52 -11.06 -4.77
CA LYS A 85 -8.96 -10.47 -5.99
C LYS A 85 -9.95 -9.45 -6.51
N GLU A 86 -9.47 -8.25 -6.79
CA GLU A 86 -10.29 -7.14 -7.27
C GLU A 86 -9.63 -6.52 -8.51
N VAL A 87 -10.43 -6.20 -9.51
CA VAL A 87 -9.96 -5.50 -10.71
C VAL A 87 -10.37 -4.03 -10.55
N LEU A 88 -9.39 -3.14 -10.44
CA LEU A 88 -9.62 -1.70 -10.31
C LEU A 88 -9.63 -0.98 -11.66
N CYS A 89 -8.81 -1.44 -12.61
CA CYS A 89 -8.78 -0.91 -13.96
C CYS A 89 -8.85 -2.07 -14.95
N SER A 90 -9.82 -1.99 -15.85
CA SER A 90 -10.09 -2.89 -16.98
C SER A 90 -9.89 -2.21 -18.33
N GLY A 91 -9.46 -0.94 -18.33
CA GLY A 91 -9.13 -0.12 -19.49
C GLY A 91 -8.62 1.26 -19.06
N ALA A 92 -8.33 2.14 -20.03
CA ALA A 92 -7.87 3.50 -19.77
C ALA A 92 -8.99 4.44 -19.28
N ASP A 93 -10.21 4.27 -19.80
CA ASP A 93 -11.39 5.05 -19.41
C ASP A 93 -12.28 4.23 -18.47
N ASP A 94 -11.81 4.01 -17.24
CA ASP A 94 -12.53 3.24 -16.21
C ASP A 94 -13.01 4.15 -15.06
N GLU A 95 -13.63 3.57 -14.02
CA GLU A 95 -14.23 4.29 -12.89
C GLU A 95 -13.24 5.19 -12.15
N TYR A 96 -12.00 4.74 -11.98
CA TYR A 96 -10.96 5.51 -11.30
C TYR A 96 -10.12 6.31 -12.28
N THR A 97 -9.89 7.59 -11.97
CA THR A 97 -9.04 8.49 -12.77
C THR A 97 -7.57 8.07 -12.85
N VAL A 98 -7.14 7.14 -11.98
CA VAL A 98 -5.79 6.56 -12.02
C VAL A 98 -5.63 5.56 -13.18
N CYS A 99 -6.74 5.02 -13.68
CA CYS A 99 -6.73 4.15 -14.85
C CYS A 99 -6.32 4.97 -16.08
N GLY A 100 -5.41 4.42 -16.90
CA GLY A 100 -4.81 5.12 -18.03
C GLY A 100 -3.66 6.08 -17.69
N MET A 101 -3.33 6.28 -16.41
CA MET A 101 -2.13 7.03 -16.03
C MET A 101 -0.86 6.32 -16.54
N LEU A 102 0.04 7.08 -17.16
CA LEU A 102 1.29 6.56 -17.71
C LEU A 102 2.34 6.40 -16.62
N LYS A 103 3.35 5.60 -16.90
CA LYS A 103 4.55 5.48 -16.08
C LYS A 103 5.19 6.85 -15.80
N GLY A 104 5.65 7.03 -14.56
CA GLY A 104 6.32 8.24 -14.06
C GLY A 104 5.36 9.20 -13.37
#